data_AF-A0A177CSU7-F1
#
_entry.id   AF-A0A177CSU7-F1
#
_cell.length_a   1.000
_cell.length_b   1.000
_cell.length_c   1.000
_cell.angle_alpha   90.00
_cell.angle_beta   90.00
_cell.angle_gamma   90.00
#
_symmetry.space_group_name_H-M   'P 1'
#
loop_
_entity.id
_entity.type
_entity.pdbx_description
1 polymer ?
#
loop_
_entity_poly.entity_id
_entity_poly.type
_entity_poly.pdbx_seq_one_letter_code
_entity_poly.pdbx_strand_id
1 'polypeptide(L)'
;MAHHPTAKPQLACEYTATSTTITKLSCHFNDTYDTIIQKFRLQVPLLDISRMRAATKDKEISQAVEASGSPSGFVLFAEYNHAGWMRHFTIHGKPLQRAHRFTFGNPLFALPVLQHSIQAALHIPLDCCFIEELDRKRTKMIVTLPTTFLGSTEVDVDAARHALAEIEGKLLTLVQQLTPQT
;
A
#
# COMPACT_ATOMS: atom_id res chain seq x y z
N MET A 1 14.40 -31.20 32.70
CA MET A 1 14.38 -31.56 31.27
C MET A 1 15.06 -30.43 30.51
N ALA A 2 16.19 -30.69 29.87
CA ALA A 2 16.99 -29.68 29.18
C ALA A 2 16.38 -29.40 27.80
N HIS A 3 15.93 -28.16 27.57
CA HIS A 3 15.59 -27.67 26.23
C HIS A 3 16.85 -27.67 25.36
N HIS A 4 16.95 -28.63 24.45
CA HIS A 4 17.91 -28.54 23.35
C HIS A 4 17.47 -27.40 22.43
N PRO A 5 18.38 -26.50 22.01
CA PRO A 5 18.08 -25.55 20.96
C PRO A 5 17.87 -26.35 19.67
N THR A 6 16.63 -26.37 19.17
CA THR A 6 16.31 -26.89 17.85
C THR A 6 17.11 -26.09 16.82
N ALA A 7 17.99 -26.77 16.08
CA ALA A 7 18.74 -26.18 14.98
C ALA A 7 17.75 -25.48 14.02
N LYS A 8 18.03 -24.22 13.65
CA LYS A 8 17.20 -23.50 12.69
C LYS A 8 17.12 -24.33 11.40
N PRO A 9 15.92 -24.55 10.84
CA PRO A 9 15.79 -25.27 9.59
C PRO A 9 16.60 -24.55 8.50
N GLN A 10 17.53 -25.27 7.89
CA GLN A 10 18.31 -24.79 6.76
C GLN A 10 17.44 -24.91 5.50
N LEU A 11 17.30 -23.81 4.75
CA LEU A 11 16.53 -23.81 3.51
C LEU A 11 17.18 -24.78 2.50
N ALA A 12 16.37 -25.61 1.87
CA ALA A 12 16.81 -26.58 0.86
C ALA A 12 17.03 -25.94 -0.52
N CYS A 13 16.82 -24.63 -0.66
CA CYS A 13 17.06 -23.87 -1.88
C CYS A 13 18.26 -22.94 -1.74
N GLU A 14 18.89 -22.63 -2.87
CA GLU A 14 19.81 -21.50 -2.96
C GLU A 14 19.05 -20.21 -2.66
N TYR A 15 19.66 -19.35 -1.84
CA TYR A 15 19.09 -18.06 -1.49
C TYR A 15 20.18 -17.00 -1.38
N THR A 16 19.81 -15.77 -1.72
CA THR A 16 20.57 -14.58 -1.39
C THR A 16 19.70 -13.70 -0.49
N ALA A 17 20.32 -13.06 0.49
CA ALA A 17 19.64 -12.11 1.37
C ALA A 17 20.16 -10.71 1.05
N THR A 18 19.23 -9.79 0.79
CA THR A 18 19.55 -8.38 0.56
C THR A 18 18.77 -7.54 1.58
N SER A 19 19.45 -6.55 2.15
CA SER A 19 18.84 -5.57 3.05
C SER A 19 18.76 -4.23 2.35
N THR A 20 17.61 -3.59 2.44
CA THR A 20 17.36 -2.28 1.84
C THR A 20 16.77 -1.36 2.90
N THR A 21 17.22 -0.10 2.93
CA THR A 21 16.62 0.93 3.77
C THR A 21 15.30 1.36 3.16
N ILE A 22 14.23 1.37 3.96
CA ILE A 22 12.90 1.80 3.51
C ILE A 22 12.48 3.13 4.13
N THR A 23 11.95 4.02 3.30
CA THR A 23 11.35 5.27 3.79
C THR A 23 9.86 5.08 4.00
N LYS A 24 9.37 5.42 5.20
CA LYS A 24 7.94 5.38 5.55
C LYS A 24 7.43 6.77 5.83
N LEU A 25 6.29 7.10 5.23
CA LEU A 25 5.52 8.27 5.59
C LEU A 25 4.49 7.88 6.66
N SER A 26 4.55 8.55 7.81
CA SER A 26 3.59 8.41 8.90
C SER A 26 2.78 9.69 9.02
N CYS A 27 1.49 9.62 8.70
CA CYS A 27 0.56 10.74 8.70
C CYS A 27 -0.40 10.60 9.87
N HIS A 28 -0.68 11.70 10.56
CA HIS A 28 -1.63 11.75 11.67
C HIS A 28 -2.77 12.68 11.30
N PHE A 29 -4.00 12.17 11.37
CA PHE A 29 -5.21 12.91 11.04
C PHE A 29 -6.03 13.19 12.30
N ASN A 30 -6.49 14.43 12.43
CA ASN A 30 -7.35 14.87 13.53
C ASN A 30 -8.84 14.54 13.26
N ASP A 31 -9.10 13.28 12.94
CA ASP A 31 -10.44 12.77 12.64
C ASP A 31 -10.50 11.26 12.95
N THR A 32 -11.71 10.75 13.10
CA THR A 32 -11.93 9.36 13.52
C THR A 32 -11.52 8.37 12.44
N TYR A 33 -11.19 7.16 12.89
CA TYR A 33 -10.76 6.05 12.04
C TYR A 33 -11.77 5.74 10.91
N ASP A 34 -13.06 5.71 11.26
CA ASP A 34 -14.12 5.42 10.30
C ASP A 34 -14.27 6.55 9.27
N THR A 35 -14.17 7.82 9.71
CA THR A 35 -14.22 8.98 8.81
C THR A 35 -13.06 8.97 7.82
N ILE A 36 -11.83 8.78 8.28
CA ILE A 36 -10.64 8.82 7.42
C ILE A 36 -10.64 7.66 6.41
N ILE A 37 -11.02 6.45 6.85
CA ILE A 37 -11.15 5.32 5.92
C ILE A 37 -12.22 5.56 4.87
N GLN A 38 -13.36 6.14 5.25
CA GLN A 38 -14.40 6.49 4.28
C GLN A 38 -13.88 7.52 3.27
N LYS A 39 -13.20 8.58 3.73
CA LYS A 39 -12.56 9.58 2.84
C LYS A 39 -11.56 8.91 1.89
N PHE A 40 -10.72 8.00 2.39
CA PHE A 40 -9.77 7.26 1.56
C PHE A 40 -10.46 6.42 0.47
N ARG A 41 -11.51 5.66 0.81
CA ARG A 41 -12.27 4.87 -0.17
C ARG A 41 -12.93 5.72 -1.26
N LEU A 42 -13.33 6.95 -0.93
CA LEU A 42 -13.87 7.89 -1.92
C LEU A 42 -12.78 8.41 -2.87
N GLN A 43 -11.55 8.59 -2.38
CA GLN A 43 -10.41 9.02 -3.19
C GLN A 43 -9.79 7.87 -4.01
N VAL A 44 -9.92 6.64 -3.54
CA VAL A 44 -9.28 5.44 -4.08
C VAL A 44 -10.35 4.35 -4.27
N PRO A 45 -11.18 4.46 -5.32
CA PRO A 45 -12.29 3.53 -5.54
C PRO A 45 -11.80 2.14 -5.92
N LEU A 46 -12.66 1.13 -5.69
CA LEU A 46 -12.38 -0.26 -6.04
C LEU A 46 -12.22 -0.42 -7.55
N LEU A 47 -11.16 -1.12 -7.95
CA LEU A 47 -10.93 -1.50 -9.34
C LEU A 47 -11.73 -2.75 -9.69
N ASP A 48 -12.33 -2.77 -10.89
CA ASP A 48 -12.89 -4.00 -11.44
C ASP A 48 -11.75 -4.92 -11.92
N ILE A 49 -11.23 -5.74 -11.00
CA ILE A 49 -10.14 -6.68 -11.26
C ILE A 49 -10.55 -7.74 -12.29
N SER A 50 -11.84 -8.08 -12.36
CA SER A 50 -12.33 -9.06 -13.34
C SER A 50 -12.18 -8.51 -14.77
N ARG A 51 -12.53 -7.24 -14.97
CA ARG A 51 -12.32 -6.55 -16.25
C ARG A 51 -10.83 -6.45 -16.60
N MET A 52 -9.98 -6.15 -15.62
CA MET A 52 -8.52 -6.15 -15.85
C MET A 52 -7.98 -7.53 -16.24
N ARG A 53 -8.42 -8.60 -15.59
CA ARG A 53 -7.97 -9.96 -15.88
C ARG A 53 -8.44 -10.44 -17.27
N ALA A 54 -9.62 -10.01 -17.69
CA ALA A 54 -10.18 -10.35 -19.00
C ALA A 54 -9.61 -9.51 -20.14
N ALA A 55 -8.85 -8.45 -19.84
CA ALA A 55 -8.29 -7.58 -20.86
C ALA A 55 -7.29 -8.32 -21.75
N THR A 56 -7.41 -8.09 -23.05
CA THR A 56 -6.52 -8.62 -24.09
C THR A 56 -5.67 -7.52 -24.73
N LYS A 57 -6.00 -6.25 -24.45
CA LYS A 57 -5.32 -5.06 -24.98
C LYS A 57 -5.02 -4.05 -23.87
N ASP A 58 -3.95 -3.29 -24.05
CA ASP A 58 -3.53 -2.17 -23.19
C ASP A 58 -4.62 -1.12 -22.97
N LYS A 59 -5.37 -0.77 -24.02
CA LYS A 59 -6.47 0.20 -23.97
C LYS A 59 -7.58 -0.22 -23.00
N GLU A 60 -7.84 -1.52 -22.86
CA GLU A 60 -8.89 -2.04 -21.97
C GLU A 60 -8.50 -1.86 -20.49
N ILE A 61 -7.21 -1.95 -20.17
CA ILE A 61 -6.67 -1.63 -18.84
C ILE A 61 -6.84 -0.14 -18.54
N SER A 62 -6.44 0.71 -19.49
CA SER A 62 -6.56 2.18 -19.34
C SER A 62 -8.01 2.59 -19.11
N GLN A 63 -8.94 2.04 -19.90
CA GLN A 63 -10.37 2.26 -19.74
C GLN A 63 -10.92 1.74 -18.41
N ALA A 64 -10.40 0.62 -17.89
CA ALA A 64 -10.83 0.10 -16.59
C ALA A 64 -10.40 1.03 -15.44
N VAL A 65 -9.20 1.62 -15.53
CA VAL A 65 -8.73 2.63 -14.57
C VAL A 65 -9.55 3.92 -14.69
N GLU A 66 -9.77 4.43 -15.90
CA GLU A 66 -10.59 5.62 -16.13
C GLU A 66 -12.03 5.44 -15.64
N ALA A 67 -12.64 4.29 -15.91
CA ALA A 67 -14.00 3.96 -15.50
C ALA A 67 -14.17 3.87 -13.98
N SER A 68 -13.08 3.74 -13.22
CA SER A 68 -13.15 3.80 -11.76
C SER A 68 -13.53 5.20 -11.25
N GLY A 69 -13.35 6.24 -12.07
CA GLY A 69 -13.60 7.63 -11.70
C GLY A 69 -12.71 8.12 -10.54
N SER A 70 -11.50 7.56 -10.40
CA SER A 70 -10.63 7.85 -9.26
C SER A 70 -10.24 9.34 -9.18
N PRO A 71 -10.58 10.05 -8.09
CA PRO A 71 -10.17 11.45 -7.92
C PRO A 71 -8.66 11.61 -7.65
N SER A 72 -8.05 10.64 -6.96
CA SER A 72 -6.60 10.66 -6.65
C SER A 72 -5.73 10.18 -7.82
N GLY A 73 -6.35 9.54 -8.82
CA GLY A 73 -5.66 8.78 -9.86
C GLY A 73 -5.15 7.42 -9.39
N PHE A 74 -5.47 6.99 -8.16
CA PHE A 74 -5.22 5.63 -7.67
C PHE A 74 -6.50 4.81 -7.59
N VAL A 75 -6.38 3.52 -7.82
CA VAL A 75 -7.45 2.54 -7.66
C VAL A 75 -7.09 1.53 -6.58
N LEU A 76 -8.10 0.98 -5.94
CA LEU A 76 -7.94 0.00 -4.86
C LEU A 76 -7.93 -1.42 -5.43
N PHE A 77 -6.88 -2.19 -5.10
CA PHE A 77 -6.72 -3.59 -5.49
C PHE A 77 -7.16 -4.55 -4.38
N ALA A 78 -6.89 -4.21 -3.12
CA ALA A 78 -7.26 -5.07 -2.00
C ALA A 78 -7.47 -4.28 -0.71
N GLU A 79 -8.35 -4.80 0.14
CA GLU A 79 -8.68 -4.25 1.45
C GLU A 79 -8.60 -5.38 2.49
N TYR A 80 -7.93 -5.11 3.62
CA TYR A 80 -7.73 -6.05 4.72
C TYR A 80 -8.13 -5.42 6.06
N ASN A 81 -9.30 -5.82 6.58
CA ASN A 81 -9.79 -5.39 7.88
C ASN A 81 -9.23 -6.27 9.01
N HIS A 82 -8.11 -5.88 9.60
CA HIS A 82 -7.48 -6.66 10.68
C HIS A 82 -8.34 -6.68 11.96
N ALA A 83 -9.01 -5.56 12.28
CA ALA A 83 -9.89 -5.48 13.43
C ALA A 83 -11.03 -6.53 13.37
N GLY A 84 -11.47 -6.87 12.17
CA GLY A 84 -12.53 -7.83 11.91
C GLY A 84 -12.26 -9.22 12.50
N TRP A 85 -11.02 -9.70 12.44
CA TRP A 85 -10.66 -10.99 13.04
C TRP A 85 -10.00 -10.86 14.41
N MET A 86 -9.24 -9.78 14.66
CA MET A 86 -8.53 -9.58 15.95
C MET A 86 -9.48 -9.57 17.15
N ARG A 87 -10.71 -9.06 16.99
CA ARG A 87 -11.72 -9.04 18.06
C ARG A 87 -12.04 -10.42 18.63
N HIS A 88 -11.86 -11.50 17.86
CA HIS A 88 -12.11 -12.87 18.33
C HIS A 88 -10.99 -13.42 19.23
N PHE A 89 -9.83 -12.76 19.24
CA PHE A 89 -8.65 -13.15 20.03
C PHE A 89 -8.32 -12.13 21.12
N THR A 90 -9.10 -11.06 21.23
CA THR A 90 -8.87 -10.01 22.23
C THR A 90 -9.49 -10.44 23.55
N ILE A 91 -8.74 -10.33 24.65
CA ILE A 91 -9.24 -10.62 25.99
C ILE A 91 -10.41 -9.68 26.31
N HIS A 92 -11.50 -10.25 26.84
CA HIS A 92 -12.66 -9.48 27.29
C HIS A 92 -12.23 -8.28 28.16
N GLY A 93 -12.70 -7.08 27.79
CA GLY A 93 -12.42 -5.84 28.53
C GLY A 93 -11.15 -5.09 28.13
N LYS A 94 -10.30 -5.62 27.24
CA LYS A 94 -9.18 -4.84 26.67
C LYS A 94 -9.63 -4.05 25.42
N PRO A 95 -9.27 -2.76 25.30
CA PRO A 95 -9.56 -2.01 24.09
C PRO A 95 -8.80 -2.61 22.90
N LEU A 96 -9.52 -2.89 21.81
CA LEU A 96 -8.94 -3.33 20.55
C LEU A 96 -8.52 -2.10 19.74
N GLN A 97 -7.22 -1.97 19.47
CA GLN A 97 -6.74 -1.00 18.50
C GLN A 97 -7.03 -1.51 17.09
N ARG A 98 -7.86 -0.78 16.32
CA ARG A 98 -8.24 -1.18 14.96
C ARG A 98 -7.14 -0.84 13.97
N ALA A 99 -6.96 -1.73 12.99
CA ALA A 99 -6.08 -1.51 11.86
C ALA A 99 -6.73 -1.98 10.55
N HIS A 100 -6.52 -1.22 9.48
CA HIS A 100 -6.96 -1.51 8.12
C HIS A 100 -5.78 -1.38 7.16
N ARG A 101 -5.46 -2.42 6.40
CA ARG A 101 -4.49 -2.34 5.32
C ARG A 101 -5.20 -2.22 3.97
N PHE A 102 -4.71 -1.34 3.12
CA PHE A 102 -5.14 -1.21 1.74
C PHE A 102 -3.95 -1.40 0.81
N THR A 103 -4.18 -2.11 -0.28
CA THR A 103 -3.25 -2.23 -1.41
C THR A 103 -3.84 -1.45 -2.58
N PHE A 104 -3.16 -0.40 -3.01
CA PHE A 104 -3.68 0.58 -3.97
C PHE A 104 -2.58 1.09 -4.88
N GLY A 105 -2.95 1.61 -6.05
CA GLY A 105 -1.98 2.15 -6.99
C GLY A 105 -2.62 2.49 -8.32
N ASN A 106 -1.80 2.73 -9.33
CA ASN A 106 -2.27 2.93 -10.69
C ASN A 106 -1.43 2.03 -11.61
N PRO A 107 -2.04 1.05 -12.30
CA PRO A 107 -1.30 0.10 -13.11
C PRO A 107 -0.59 0.77 -14.30
N LEU A 108 -1.05 1.94 -14.75
CA LEU A 108 -0.42 2.68 -15.85
C LEU A 108 0.93 3.30 -15.44
N PHE A 109 1.04 3.79 -14.21
CA PHE A 109 2.31 4.30 -13.65
C PHE A 109 3.22 3.18 -13.14
N ALA A 110 2.68 1.99 -12.86
CA ALA A 110 3.46 0.84 -12.43
C ALA A 110 4.29 0.23 -13.57
N LEU A 111 3.80 0.29 -14.81
CA LEU A 111 4.40 -0.41 -15.94
C LEU A 111 5.88 -0.06 -16.18
N PRO A 112 6.30 1.23 -16.26
CA PRO A 112 7.71 1.56 -16.44
C PRO A 112 8.60 1.04 -15.32
N VAL A 113 8.10 1.03 -14.08
CA VAL A 113 8.85 0.53 -12.92
C VAL A 113 9.03 -0.99 -12.99
N LEU A 114 7.97 -1.71 -13.38
CA LEU A 114 7.99 -3.17 -13.53
C LEU A 114 8.80 -3.64 -14.75
N GLN A 115 8.83 -2.84 -15.82
CA GLN A 115 9.69 -3.08 -16.97
C GLN A 115 11.17 -2.89 -16.61
N HIS A 116 11.50 -1.89 -15.80
CA HIS A 116 12.85 -1.66 -15.29
C HIS A 116 13.29 -2.78 -14.32
N SER A 117 12.42 -3.13 -13.37
CA SER A 117 12.68 -4.22 -12.42
C SER A 117 11.40 -4.95 -12.04
N ILE A 118 11.26 -6.18 -12.54
CA ILE A 118 10.11 -7.02 -12.18
C ILE A 118 10.08 -7.36 -10.68
N GLN A 119 11.22 -7.30 -9.98
CA GLN A 119 11.29 -7.48 -8.53
C GLN A 119 10.52 -6.39 -7.77
N ALA A 120 10.32 -5.20 -8.38
CA ALA A 120 9.48 -4.16 -7.82
C ALA A 120 8.01 -4.60 -7.63
N ALA A 121 7.57 -5.69 -8.27
CA ALA A 121 6.25 -6.29 -8.03
C ALA A 121 6.02 -6.73 -6.58
N LEU A 122 7.08 -6.90 -5.76
CA LEU A 122 6.95 -7.12 -4.31
C LEU A 122 6.41 -5.90 -3.56
N HIS A 123 6.45 -4.73 -4.18
CA HIS A 123 6.14 -3.45 -3.55
C HIS A 123 5.19 -2.56 -4.37
N ILE A 124 4.71 -3.07 -5.51
CA ILE A 124 3.74 -2.41 -6.38
C ILE A 124 2.58 -3.40 -6.60
N PRO A 125 1.32 -3.03 -6.26
CA PRO A 125 0.85 -1.71 -5.82
C PRO A 125 1.34 -1.31 -4.42
N LEU A 126 1.16 -0.04 -4.06
CA LEU A 126 1.53 0.47 -2.74
C LEU A 126 0.67 -0.14 -1.65
N ASP A 127 1.25 -0.25 -0.45
CA ASP A 127 0.53 -0.62 0.76
C ASP A 127 0.48 0.54 1.75
N CYS A 128 -0.71 0.81 2.31
CA CYS A 128 -0.85 1.64 3.49
C CYS A 128 -1.66 0.96 4.59
N CYS A 129 -1.37 1.31 5.83
CA CYS A 129 -2.10 0.87 7.01
C CYS A 129 -2.67 2.06 7.77
N PHE A 130 -3.99 2.08 7.95
CA PHE A 130 -4.68 3.00 8.85
C PHE A 130 -4.84 2.35 10.22
N ILE A 131 -4.55 3.09 11.27
CA ILE A 131 -4.55 2.62 12.65
C ILE A 131 -5.32 3.63 13.49
N GLU A 132 -6.33 3.16 14.24
CA GLU A 132 -7.05 3.98 15.23
C GLU A 132 -6.09 4.34 16.37
N GLU A 133 -5.96 5.61 16.71
CA GLU A 133 -5.15 6.01 17.87
C GLU A 133 -5.88 5.72 19.18
N LEU A 134 -5.12 5.65 20.29
CA LEU A 134 -5.66 5.25 21.60
C LEU A 134 -6.76 6.20 22.11
N ASP A 135 -6.72 7.48 21.73
CA ASP A 135 -7.75 8.47 22.07
C ASP A 135 -9.05 8.31 21.26
N ARG A 136 -9.05 7.46 20.22
CA ARG A 136 -10.15 7.20 19.27
C ARG A 136 -10.68 8.42 18.51
N LYS A 137 -9.99 9.56 18.63
CA LYS A 137 -10.29 10.82 17.96
C LYS A 137 -9.36 11.08 16.79
N ARG A 138 -8.24 10.35 16.72
CA ARG A 138 -7.22 10.48 15.69
C ARG A 138 -6.97 9.17 14.97
N THR A 139 -6.47 9.30 13.75
CA THR A 139 -6.13 8.17 12.89
C THR A 139 -4.72 8.36 12.37
N LYS A 140 -3.92 7.30 12.44
CA LYS A 140 -2.58 7.26 11.84
C LYS A 140 -2.61 6.46 10.55
N MET A 141 -2.04 7.00 9.48
CA MET A 141 -1.73 6.25 8.25
C MET A 141 -0.22 6.05 8.16
N ILE A 142 0.20 4.84 7.82
CA ILE A 142 1.59 4.51 7.51
C ILE A 142 1.63 3.97 6.09
N VAL A 143 2.51 4.51 5.25
CA VAL A 143 2.74 4.07 3.86
C VAL A 143 4.24 4.05 3.56
N THR A 144 4.71 3.09 2.78
CA THR A 144 6.10 3.05 2.31
C THR A 144 6.23 3.88 1.03
N LEU A 145 7.23 4.76 0.97
CA LEU A 145 7.51 5.54 -0.23
C LEU A 145 8.20 4.67 -1.28
N PRO A 146 7.73 4.67 -2.54
CA PRO A 146 8.20 3.72 -3.53
C PRO A 146 9.54 4.03 -4.19
N THR A 147 10.08 5.26 -4.10
CA THR A 147 11.46 5.56 -4.52
C THR A 147 12.51 4.71 -3.79
N THR A 148 12.18 4.23 -2.60
CA THR A 148 12.92 3.22 -1.83
C THR A 148 13.30 1.97 -2.65
N PHE A 149 12.48 1.59 -3.65
CA PHE A 149 12.59 0.29 -4.31
C PHE A 149 13.61 0.26 -5.45
N LEU A 150 14.08 1.42 -5.92
CA LEU A 150 15.18 1.49 -6.88
C LEU A 150 16.48 1.42 -6.09
N GLY A 151 17.10 0.24 -6.09
CA GLY A 151 18.49 0.09 -5.67
C GLY A 151 19.40 1.06 -6.44
N SER A 152 20.57 1.34 -5.89
CA SER A 152 21.50 2.33 -6.45
C SER A 152 22.29 1.79 -7.66
N THR A 153 21.67 1.52 -8.81
CA THR A 153 22.43 1.21 -10.05
C THR A 153 21.70 1.59 -11.35
N GLU A 154 22.40 2.46 -12.12
CA GLU A 154 22.50 2.65 -13.58
C GLU A 154 21.34 3.12 -14.50
N VAL A 155 21.63 4.24 -15.18
CA VAL A 155 21.30 4.81 -16.51
C VAL A 155 19.92 4.61 -17.17
N ASP A 156 19.24 3.46 -17.03
CA ASP A 156 17.87 3.25 -17.57
C ASP A 156 16.78 3.56 -16.50
N VAL A 157 17.16 4.37 -15.52
CA VAL A 157 16.37 4.71 -14.34
C VAL A 157 15.41 5.84 -14.62
N ASP A 158 15.55 6.59 -15.71
CA ASP A 158 14.83 7.85 -15.86
C ASP A 158 13.32 7.64 -15.95
N ALA A 159 12.82 6.77 -16.83
CA ALA A 159 11.37 6.53 -16.92
C ALA A 159 10.79 5.95 -15.60
N ALA A 160 11.47 4.98 -14.99
CA ALA A 160 11.04 4.41 -13.72
C ALA A 160 11.08 5.44 -12.57
N ARG A 161 12.12 6.28 -12.50
CA ARG A 161 12.26 7.34 -11.49
C ARG A 161 11.20 8.41 -11.65
N HIS A 162 10.92 8.83 -12.89
CA HIS A 162 9.83 9.77 -13.16
C HIS A 162 8.48 9.17 -12.74
N ALA A 163 8.21 7.91 -13.10
CA ALA A 163 6.98 7.24 -12.69
C ALA A 163 6.84 7.15 -11.16
N LEU A 164 7.93 6.82 -10.45
CA LEU A 164 7.93 6.79 -8.98
C LEU A 164 7.74 8.17 -8.36
N ALA A 165 8.37 9.20 -8.91
CA ALA A 165 8.19 10.58 -8.45
C ALA A 165 6.74 11.06 -8.65
N GLU A 166 6.10 10.70 -9.77
CA GLU A 166 4.69 10.98 -10.02
C GLU A 166 3.77 10.24 -9.04
N ILE A 167 4.05 8.97 -8.77
CA ILE A 167 3.33 8.19 -7.75
C ILE A 167 3.47 8.86 -6.37
N GLU A 168 4.66 9.32 -5.99
CA GLU A 168 4.87 10.01 -4.72
C GLU A 168 4.16 11.36 -4.63
N GLY A 169 4.22 12.17 -5.69
CA GLY A 169 3.48 13.44 -5.75
C GLY A 169 1.96 13.24 -5.60
N LYS A 170 1.42 12.21 -6.25
CA LYS A 170 0.01 11.82 -6.10
C LYS A 170 -0.30 11.30 -4.70
N LEU A 171 0.60 10.52 -4.09
CA LEU A 171 0.44 10.04 -2.72
C LEU A 171 0.39 11.19 -1.71
N LEU A 172 1.29 12.17 -1.83
CA LEU A 172 1.29 13.35 -0.97
C LEU A 172 0.01 14.17 -1.15
N THR A 173 -0.46 14.35 -2.39
CA THR A 173 -1.73 15.02 -2.68
C THR A 173 -2.91 14.29 -2.05
N LEU A 174 -2.96 12.95 -2.17
CA LEU A 174 -3.99 12.12 -1.54
C LEU A 174 -3.98 12.31 -0.01
N VAL A 175 -2.81 12.24 0.63
CA VAL A 175 -2.68 12.45 2.07
C VAL A 175 -3.20 13.83 2.49
N GLN A 176 -2.89 14.88 1.72
CA GLN A 176 -3.41 16.23 1.97
C GLN A 176 -4.95 16.26 1.86
N GLN A 177 -5.54 15.60 0.87
CA GLN A 177 -6.99 15.54 0.69
C GLN A 177 -7.72 14.78 1.82
N LEU A 178 -7.05 13.88 2.53
CA LEU A 178 -7.60 13.21 3.72
C LEU A 178 -7.60 14.12 4.96
N THR A 179 -6.78 15.17 4.96
CA THR A 179 -6.69 16.11 6.08
C THR A 179 -7.95 16.99 6.09
N PRO A 180 -8.59 17.21 7.25
CA PRO A 180 -9.74 18.11 7.34
C PRO A 180 -9.39 19.51 6.80
N GLN A 181 -10.25 20.07 5.94
CA GLN A 181 -10.20 21.48 5.57
C GLN A 181 -10.55 22.29 6.82
N THR A 182 -9.75 23.32 7.13
CA THR A 182 -9.90 24.16 8.33
C THR A 182 -11.11 25.07 8.23
#